data_AF-A0A914IZN0-F1
#
_entry.id   AF-A0A914IZN0-F1
#
_cell.length_a   1.000
_cell.length_b   1.000
_cell.length_c   1.000
_cell.angle_alpha   90.00
_cell.angle_beta   90.00
_cell.angle_gamma   90.00
#
_symmetry.space_group_name_H-M   'P 1'
#
loop_
_entity.id
_entity.type
_entity.pdbx_description
1 polymer ?
#
loop_
_entity_poly.entity_id
_entity_poly.type
_entity_poly.pdbx_seq_one_letter_code
_entity_poly.pdbx_strand_id
1 'polypeptide(L)'
;MDQLNNPKDDLKLVFDVETFNAPNFNVERFLDRTRHSGSLDDIHRDLRIFLQDIQSRMVTLINDDYTDFVKLSTSLHALNDAKQGLATAQETAWGDYNKSTADTEKLVSFVSQKLDEVLKSRQQQFRLSLQLARATAIKNLNDDLKHRPKFAELFWLQKVREHVAILRA
;
A
#
# COMPACT_ATOMS: atom_id res chain seq x y z
N MET A 1 8.34 -2.07 36.31
CA MET A 1 8.12 -2.10 37.78
C MET A 1 9.01 -3.20 38.31
N ASP A 2 10.33 -3.01 38.19
CA ASP A 2 11.30 -3.93 38.75
C ASP A 2 11.83 -3.28 40.02
N GLN A 3 11.67 -4.04 41.10
CA GLN A 3 12.04 -3.64 42.44
C GLN A 3 13.55 -3.41 42.45
N LEU A 4 13.93 -2.15 42.69
CA LEU A 4 15.30 -1.79 43.04
C LEU A 4 15.64 -2.61 44.29
N ASN A 5 16.33 -3.75 44.11
CA ASN A 5 16.73 -4.62 45.20
C ASN A 5 17.61 -3.80 46.15
N ASN A 6 17.04 -3.45 47.30
CA ASN A 6 17.67 -2.59 48.28
C ASN A 6 18.88 -3.36 48.82
N PRO A 7 20.14 -2.85 48.75
CA PRO A 7 21.36 -3.52 49.23
C PRO A 7 21.36 -3.91 50.72
N LYS A 8 20.24 -3.69 51.42
CA LYS A 8 20.14 -3.67 52.88
C LYS A 8 20.51 -4.99 53.56
N ASP A 9 20.39 -6.13 52.87
CA ASP A 9 20.55 -7.44 53.52
C ASP A 9 21.81 -8.24 53.14
N ASP A 10 22.45 -7.98 51.99
CA ASP A 10 23.60 -8.81 51.55
C ASP A 10 24.96 -8.30 52.05
N LEU A 11 25.07 -6.99 52.31
CA LEU A 11 26.29 -6.41 52.85
C LEU A 11 26.10 -6.20 54.35
N LYS A 12 26.67 -7.10 55.16
CA LYS A 12 26.71 -6.97 56.62
C LYS A 12 27.69 -5.86 57.03
N LEU A 13 27.30 -4.61 56.77
CA LEU A 13 28.08 -3.41 57.04
C LEU A 13 27.96 -3.03 58.52
N VAL A 14 29.05 -2.49 59.07
CA VAL A 14 29.11 -1.96 60.43
C VAL A 14 28.38 -0.62 60.58
N PHE A 15 28.00 0.02 59.47
CA PHE A 15 27.27 1.29 59.43
C PHE A 15 25.93 1.18 58.71
N ASP A 16 25.01 2.10 59.05
CA ASP A 16 23.73 2.22 58.38
C ASP A 16 23.86 3.02 57.07
N VAL A 17 23.49 2.39 55.96
CA VAL A 17 23.56 2.96 54.61
C VAL A 17 22.57 4.13 54.43
N GLU A 18 21.42 4.12 55.11
CA GLU A 18 20.45 5.23 55.00
C GLU A 18 20.97 6.50 55.65
N THR A 19 21.55 6.39 56.85
CA THR A 19 22.22 7.50 57.53
C THR A 19 23.43 8.00 56.73
N PHE A 20 24.17 7.11 56.06
CA PHE A 20 25.30 7.47 55.20
C PHE A 20 24.87 8.22 53.93
N ASN A 21 23.78 7.78 53.28
CA ASN A 21 23.25 8.41 52.06
C ASN A 21 22.31 9.60 52.33
N ALA A 22 22.15 10.02 53.59
CA ALA A 22 21.26 11.11 53.94
C ALA A 22 21.74 12.44 53.32
N PRO A 23 20.83 13.28 52.80
CA PRO A 23 21.21 14.54 52.16
C PRO A 23 21.85 15.55 53.12
N ASN A 24 21.67 15.37 54.43
CA ASN A 24 22.28 16.15 55.51
C ASN A 24 23.40 15.38 56.22
N PHE A 25 24.13 14.53 55.48
CA PHE A 25 25.21 13.71 56.01
C PHE A 25 26.22 14.57 56.80
N ASN A 26 26.53 14.11 58.02
CA ASN A 26 27.51 14.73 58.89
C ASN A 26 28.50 13.66 59.37
N VAL A 27 29.78 13.86 59.04
CA VAL A 27 30.85 12.89 59.29
C VAL A 27 31.04 12.63 60.79
N GLU A 28 31.02 13.68 61.62
CA GLU A 28 31.23 13.55 63.07
C GLU A 28 30.12 12.71 63.70
N ARG A 29 28.85 13.05 63.41
CA ARG A 29 27.68 12.31 63.90
C ARG A 29 27.64 10.87 63.38
N PHE A 30 28.12 10.64 62.16
CA PHE A 30 28.24 9.31 61.58
C PHE A 30 29.30 8.48 62.30
N LEU A 31 30.51 9.01 62.47
CA LEU A 31 31.60 8.30 63.17
C LEU A 31 31.25 8.03 64.62
N ASP A 32 30.63 8.98 65.33
CA ASP A 32 30.20 8.80 66.71
C ASP A 32 29.18 7.65 66.85
N ARG A 33 28.27 7.50 65.90
CA ARG A 33 27.29 6.40 65.90
C ARG A 33 27.94 5.07 65.54
N THR A 34 28.76 5.05 64.50
CA THR A 34 29.34 3.82 63.93
C THR A 34 30.47 3.26 64.80
N ARG A 35 31.17 4.11 65.57
CA ARG A 35 32.24 3.69 66.50
C ARG A 35 31.75 2.77 67.62
N HIS A 36 30.45 2.77 67.94
CA HIS A 36 29.86 1.84 68.89
C HIS A 36 29.68 0.42 68.29
N SER A 37 29.75 0.30 66.97
CA SER A 37 29.48 -0.95 66.22
C SER A 37 30.75 -1.63 65.67
N GLY A 38 31.87 -0.91 65.54
CA GLY A 38 33.14 -1.51 65.11
C GLY A 38 34.33 -0.54 65.12
N SER A 39 35.53 -1.07 64.80
CA SER A 39 36.76 -0.28 64.78
C SER A 39 36.85 0.63 63.54
N LEU A 40 37.75 1.63 63.57
CA LEU A 40 37.98 2.50 62.41
C LEU A 40 38.42 1.71 61.17
N ASP A 41 39.19 0.64 61.35
CA ASP A 41 39.61 -0.25 60.28
C ASP A 41 38.44 -1.04 59.70
N ASP A 42 37.48 -1.46 60.54
CA ASP A 42 36.25 -2.11 60.09
C ASP A 42 35.39 -1.15 59.28
N ILE A 43 35.23 0.09 59.75
CA ILE A 43 34.47 1.13 59.04
C ILE A 43 35.11 1.42 57.69
N HIS A 44 36.43 1.58 57.64
CA HIS A 44 37.15 1.84 56.39
C HIS A 44 37.06 0.67 55.40
N ARG A 45 37.16 -0.58 55.88
CA ARG A 45 36.97 -1.78 55.05
C ARG A 45 35.55 -1.80 54.46
N ASP A 46 34.55 -1.59 55.29
CA ASP A 46 33.14 -1.68 54.88
C ASP A 46 32.76 -0.54 53.92
N LEU A 47 33.31 0.67 54.11
CA LEU A 47 33.17 1.77 53.15
C LEU A 47 33.79 1.42 51.78
N ARG A 48 34.93 0.71 51.77
CA ARG A 48 35.54 0.25 50.52
C ARG A 48 34.68 -0.80 49.81
N ILE A 49 34.11 -1.74 50.58
CA ILE A 49 33.17 -2.74 50.05
C ILE A 49 31.95 -2.06 49.46
N PHE A 50 31.36 -1.10 50.19
CA PHE A 50 30.20 -0.34 49.74
C PHE A 50 30.49 0.48 48.48
N LEU A 51 31.67 1.11 48.39
CA LEU A 51 32.09 1.83 47.18
C LEU A 51 32.21 0.88 45.97
N GLN A 52 32.77 -0.31 46.16
CA GLN A 52 32.90 -1.31 45.11
C GLN A 52 31.52 -1.83 44.64
N ASP A 53 30.59 -2.05 45.57
CA ASP A 53 29.20 -2.43 45.26
C ASP A 53 28.49 -1.34 44.44
N ILE A 54 28.60 -0.07 44.84
CA ILE A 54 28.06 1.05 44.06
C ILE A 54 28.66 1.07 42.66
N GLN A 55 29.98 0.97 42.53
CA GLN A 55 30.66 0.97 41.22
C GLN A 55 30.16 -0.18 40.34
N SER A 56 30.00 -1.37 40.90
CA SER A 56 29.47 -2.53 40.17
C SER A 56 28.04 -2.29 39.71
N ARG A 57 27.17 -1.78 40.58
CA ARG A 57 25.77 -1.46 40.24
C ARG A 57 25.66 -0.38 39.19
N MET A 58 26.52 0.63 39.23
CA MET A 58 26.57 1.67 38.19
C MET A 58 26.89 1.05 36.83
N VAL A 59 27.89 0.15 36.77
CA VAL A 59 28.23 -0.56 35.53
C VAL A 59 27.06 -1.41 35.04
N THR A 60 26.40 -2.15 35.94
CA THR A 60 25.22 -2.96 35.59
C THR A 60 24.09 -2.09 35.05
N LEU A 61 23.73 -1.01 35.74
CA LEU A 61 22.66 -0.09 35.32
C LEU A 61 22.95 0.52 33.94
N ILE A 62 24.20 0.94 33.71
CA ILE A 62 24.61 1.47 32.40
C ILE A 62 24.51 0.39 31.31
N ASN A 63 24.90 -0.86 31.61
CA ASN A 63 24.81 -1.95 30.63
C ASN A 63 23.36 -2.34 30.33
N ASP A 64 22.48 -2.31 31.33
CA ASP A 64 21.05 -2.56 31.16
C ASP A 64 20.42 -1.47 30.28
N ASP A 65 20.69 -0.20 30.59
CA ASP A 65 20.25 0.94 29.79
C ASP A 65 20.81 0.89 28.36
N TYR A 66 22.08 0.51 28.21
CA TYR A 66 22.71 0.34 26.90
C TYR A 66 22.05 -0.77 26.08
N THR A 67 21.70 -1.88 26.73
CA THR A 67 21.01 -2.99 26.08
C THR A 67 19.65 -2.54 25.54
N ASP A 68 18.90 -1.77 26.31
CA ASP A 68 17.60 -1.25 25.87
C ASP A 68 17.73 -0.19 24.78
N PHE A 69 18.77 0.65 24.85
CA PHE A 69 19.11 1.59 23.77
C PHE A 69 19.44 0.86 22.45
N VAL A 70 20.23 -0.21 22.51
CA VAL A 70 20.56 -1.01 21.32
C VAL A 70 19.33 -1.70 20.74
N LYS A 71 18.45 -2.25 21.59
CA LYS A 71 17.17 -2.82 21.11
C LYS A 71 16.29 -1.77 20.43
N LEU A 72 16.17 -0.60 21.04
CA LEU A 72 15.37 0.50 20.50
C LEU A 72 15.93 0.99 19.16
N SER A 73 17.25 1.22 19.08
CA SER A 73 17.90 1.66 17.84
C SER A 73 17.77 0.62 16.72
N THR A 74 17.88 -0.66 17.03
CA THR A 74 17.66 -1.75 16.06
C THR A 74 16.22 -1.76 15.55
N SER A 75 15.25 -1.60 16.46
CA SER A 75 13.82 -1.55 16.11
C SER A 75 13.49 -0.32 15.25
N LEU A 76 14.08 0.83 15.58
CA LEU A 76 13.93 2.07 14.80
C LEU A 76 14.52 1.92 13.39
N HIS A 77 15.69 1.28 13.28
CA HIS A 77 16.32 1.02 11.99
C HIS A 77 15.46 0.09 11.12
N ALA A 78 14.95 -1.01 11.69
CA ALA A 78 14.04 -1.92 10.98
C ALA A 78 12.75 -1.21 10.52
N LEU A 79 12.20 -0.30 11.34
CA LEU A 79 11.05 0.53 10.95
C LEU A 79 11.40 1.46 9.77
N ASN A 80 12.60 2.05 9.76
CA ASN A 80 13.06 2.88 8.67
C ASN A 80 13.19 2.07 7.35
N ASP A 81 13.74 0.86 7.43
CA ASP A 81 13.84 -0.02 6.27
C ASP A 81 12.46 -0.43 5.75
N ALA A 82 11.53 -0.76 6.65
CA ALA A 82 10.14 -1.05 6.28
C ALA A 82 9.46 0.15 5.61
N LYS A 83 9.69 1.37 6.11
CA LYS A 83 9.20 2.61 5.50
C LYS A 83 9.77 2.81 4.10
N GLN A 84 11.08 2.57 3.92
CA GLN A 84 11.72 2.69 2.61
C GLN A 84 11.18 1.63 1.63
N GLY A 85 11.01 0.39 2.07
CA GLY A 85 10.39 -0.68 1.29
C GLY A 85 8.95 -0.38 0.90
N LEU A 86 8.17 0.24 1.79
CA LEU A 86 6.82 0.68 1.46
C LEU A 86 6.83 1.79 0.40
N ALA A 87 7.73 2.76 0.50
CA ALA A 87 7.85 3.83 -0.48
C ALA A 87 8.21 3.31 -1.88
N THR A 88 9.12 2.34 -1.99
CA THR A 88 9.49 1.74 -3.27
C THR A 88 8.38 0.88 -3.85
N ALA A 89 7.68 0.10 -3.00
CA ALA A 89 6.52 -0.68 -3.42
C ALA A 89 5.39 0.23 -3.93
N GLN A 90 5.14 1.34 -3.24
CA GLN A 90 4.17 2.34 -3.66
C GLN A 90 4.52 2.94 -5.03
N GLU A 91 5.77 3.36 -5.23
CA GLU A 91 6.22 3.92 -6.53
C GLU A 91 6.05 2.91 -7.67
N THR A 92 6.40 1.64 -7.41
CA THR A 92 6.25 0.57 -8.40
C THR A 92 4.78 0.33 -8.75
N ALA A 93 3.91 0.23 -7.74
CA ALA A 93 2.47 0.02 -7.94
C ALA A 93 1.83 1.19 -8.71
N TRP A 94 2.22 2.43 -8.44
CA TRP A 94 1.79 3.59 -9.23
C TRP A 94 2.28 3.53 -10.67
N GLY A 95 3.53 3.12 -10.88
CA GLY A 95 4.08 2.88 -12.22
C GLY A 95 3.29 1.85 -13.02
N ASP A 96 2.97 0.71 -12.40
CA ASP A 96 2.19 -0.37 -13.04
C ASP A 96 0.75 0.08 -13.34
N TYR A 97 0.12 0.81 -12.42
CA TYR A 97 -1.22 1.36 -12.62
C TYR A 97 -1.26 2.34 -13.81
N ASN A 98 -0.29 3.27 -13.89
CA ASN A 98 -0.19 4.23 -14.98
C ASN A 98 0.03 3.51 -16.32
N LYS A 99 0.86 2.48 -16.35
CA LYS A 99 1.10 1.66 -17.55
C LYS A 99 -0.18 0.92 -17.98
N SER A 100 -0.88 0.30 -17.05
CA SER A 100 -2.15 -0.39 -17.33
C SER A 100 -3.22 0.56 -17.86
N THR A 101 -3.30 1.77 -17.31
CA THR A 101 -4.19 2.83 -17.78
C THR A 101 -3.84 3.24 -19.21
N ALA A 102 -2.57 3.50 -19.51
CA ALA A 102 -2.11 3.83 -20.86
C ALA A 102 -2.38 2.71 -21.88
N ASP A 103 -2.25 1.44 -21.48
CA ASP A 103 -2.58 0.31 -22.36
C ASP A 103 -4.09 0.19 -22.58
N THR A 104 -4.90 0.48 -21.55
CA THR A 104 -6.36 0.54 -21.68
C THR A 104 -6.79 1.67 -22.62
N GLU A 105 -6.18 2.84 -22.54
CA GLU A 105 -6.45 3.97 -23.45
C GLU A 105 -6.13 3.60 -24.92
N LYS A 106 -5.01 2.90 -25.15
CA LYS A 106 -4.68 2.38 -26.50
C LYS A 106 -5.72 1.39 -26.99
N LEU A 107 -6.18 0.47 -26.14
CA LEU A 107 -7.23 -0.49 -26.50
C LEU A 107 -8.55 0.22 -26.83
N VAL A 108 -8.94 1.21 -26.04
CA VAL A 108 -10.14 2.03 -26.30
C VAL A 108 -10.02 2.75 -27.64
N SER A 109 -8.87 3.36 -27.92
CA SER A 109 -8.61 4.01 -29.20
C SER A 109 -8.71 3.03 -30.38
N PHE A 110 -8.10 1.85 -30.23
CA PHE A 110 -8.15 0.80 -31.25
C PHE A 110 -9.57 0.29 -31.51
N VAL A 111 -10.35 0.02 -30.45
CA VAL A 111 -11.75 -0.42 -30.57
C VAL A 111 -12.59 0.65 -31.25
N SER A 112 -12.40 1.92 -30.89
CA SER A 112 -13.10 3.05 -31.51
C SER A 112 -12.82 3.13 -33.02
N GLN A 113 -11.55 2.98 -33.40
CA GLN A 113 -11.15 2.93 -34.80
C GLN A 113 -11.83 1.75 -35.54
N LYS A 114 -11.85 0.56 -34.95
CA LYS A 114 -12.51 -0.60 -35.56
C LYS A 114 -14.02 -0.43 -35.68
N LEU A 115 -14.65 0.23 -34.71
CA LEU A 115 -16.07 0.55 -34.77
C LEU A 115 -16.37 1.46 -35.96
N ASP A 116 -15.55 2.49 -36.20
CA ASP A 116 -15.68 3.38 -37.36
C ASP A 116 -15.52 2.65 -38.70
N GLU A 117 -14.54 1.74 -38.80
CA GLU A 117 -14.34 0.91 -40.00
C GLU A 117 -15.56 0.02 -40.29
N VAL A 118 -16.15 -0.58 -39.25
CA VAL A 118 -17.34 -1.42 -39.37
C VAL A 118 -18.57 -0.59 -39.78
N LEU A 119 -18.75 0.60 -39.21
CA LEU A 119 -19.85 1.50 -39.59
C LEU A 119 -19.75 1.91 -41.07
N LYS A 120 -18.55 2.30 -41.54
CA LYS A 120 -18.31 2.62 -42.96
C LYS A 120 -18.61 1.42 -43.86
N SER A 121 -18.17 0.23 -43.47
CA SER A 121 -18.42 -1.00 -44.23
C SER A 121 -19.92 -1.32 -44.31
N ARG A 122 -20.67 -1.16 -43.20
CA ARG A 122 -22.13 -1.36 -43.20
C ARG A 122 -22.86 -0.35 -44.07
N GLN A 123 -22.45 0.91 -44.07
CA GLN A 123 -23.02 1.93 -44.96
C GLN A 123 -22.81 1.56 -46.44
N GLN A 124 -21.62 1.08 -46.79
CA GLN A 124 -21.32 0.61 -48.15
C GLN A 124 -22.18 -0.61 -48.54
N GLN A 125 -22.35 -1.57 -47.62
CA GLN A 125 -23.21 -2.74 -47.85
C GLN A 125 -24.67 -2.34 -48.08
N PHE A 126 -25.21 -1.43 -47.26
CA PHE A 126 -26.57 -0.92 -47.45
C PHE A 126 -26.72 -0.25 -48.82
N ARG A 127 -25.76 0.60 -49.21
CA ARG A 127 -25.76 1.28 -50.51
C ARG A 127 -25.76 0.28 -51.67
N LEU A 128 -24.90 -0.73 -51.62
CA LEU A 128 -24.83 -1.77 -52.65
C LEU A 128 -26.12 -2.60 -52.70
N SER A 129 -26.68 -2.97 -51.55
CA SER A 129 -27.95 -3.70 -51.49
C SER A 129 -29.09 -2.93 -52.14
N LEU A 130 -29.19 -1.62 -51.88
CA LEU A 130 -30.17 -0.74 -52.53
C LEU A 130 -29.94 -0.66 -54.05
N GLN A 131 -28.69 -0.50 -54.49
CA GLN A 131 -28.35 -0.49 -55.92
C GLN A 131 -28.75 -1.80 -56.61
N LEU A 132 -28.51 -2.93 -55.95
CA LEU A 132 -28.81 -4.27 -56.48
C LEU A 132 -30.33 -4.49 -56.53
N ALA A 133 -31.06 -4.08 -55.49
CA ALA A 133 -32.53 -4.10 -55.48
C ALA A 133 -33.11 -3.28 -56.63
N ARG A 134 -32.57 -2.07 -56.88
CA ARG A 134 -32.97 -1.23 -58.02
C ARG A 134 -32.64 -1.89 -59.37
N ALA A 135 -31.44 -2.44 -59.53
CA ALA A 135 -31.05 -3.14 -60.76
C ALA A 135 -31.96 -4.36 -61.06
N THR A 136 -32.28 -5.15 -60.04
CA THR A 136 -33.22 -6.27 -60.15
C THR A 136 -34.63 -5.78 -60.48
N ALA A 137 -35.11 -4.68 -59.88
CA ALA A 137 -36.40 -4.10 -60.20
C ALA A 137 -36.48 -3.58 -61.65
N ILE A 138 -35.42 -2.94 -62.16
CA ILE A 138 -35.33 -2.53 -63.58
C ILE A 138 -35.41 -3.75 -64.49
N LYS A 139 -34.64 -4.81 -64.19
CA LYS A 139 -34.66 -6.05 -64.97
C LYS A 139 -36.06 -6.67 -65.00
N ASN A 140 -36.68 -6.83 -63.83
CA ASN A 140 -38.02 -7.42 -63.72
C ASN A 140 -39.08 -6.57 -64.45
N LEU A 141 -39.00 -5.23 -64.34
CA LEU A 141 -39.90 -4.33 -65.06
C LEU A 141 -39.75 -4.44 -66.58
N ASN A 142 -38.50 -4.54 -67.07
CA ASN A 142 -38.24 -4.77 -68.49
C ASN A 142 -38.84 -6.10 -68.96
N ASP A 143 -38.70 -7.16 -68.17
CA ASP A 143 -39.27 -8.46 -68.49
C ASP A 143 -40.82 -8.43 -68.47
N ASP A 144 -41.43 -7.76 -67.49
CA ASP A 144 -42.88 -7.57 -67.40
C ASP A 144 -43.44 -6.73 -68.57
N LEU A 145 -42.72 -5.69 -69.02
CA LEU A 145 -43.09 -4.87 -70.17
C LEU A 145 -43.01 -5.65 -71.49
N LYS A 146 -42.04 -6.56 -71.64
CA LYS A 146 -41.93 -7.45 -72.82
C LYS A 146 -43.07 -8.47 -72.92
N HIS A 147 -43.65 -8.88 -71.80
CA HIS A 147 -44.66 -9.95 -71.73
C HIS A 147 -46.05 -9.45 -71.32
N ARG A 148 -46.49 -8.30 -71.86
CA ARG A 148 -47.79 -7.69 -71.51
C ARG A 148 -48.97 -8.64 -71.82
N PRO A 149 -49.78 -9.03 -70.82
CA PRO A 149 -50.92 -9.93 -71.03
C PRO A 149 -52.13 -9.20 -71.62
N LYS A 150 -52.90 -9.87 -72.47
CA LYS A 150 -54.09 -9.29 -73.15
C LYS A 150 -55.35 -9.21 -72.27
N PHE A 151 -55.42 -9.94 -71.14
CA PHE A 151 -56.63 -10.08 -70.33
C PHE A 151 -56.44 -9.82 -68.82
N ALA A 152 -55.21 -9.63 -68.32
CA ALA A 152 -54.91 -9.50 -66.87
C ALA A 152 -54.23 -8.17 -66.51
N GLU A 153 -54.74 -7.05 -67.04
CA GLU A 153 -54.06 -5.74 -66.94
C GLU A 153 -53.94 -5.22 -65.50
N LEU A 154 -54.94 -5.41 -64.63
CA LEU A 154 -54.91 -4.88 -63.25
C LEU A 154 -53.80 -5.50 -62.39
N PHE A 155 -53.66 -6.82 -62.43
CA PHE A 155 -52.61 -7.53 -61.67
C PHE A 155 -51.22 -7.22 -62.22
N TRP A 156 -51.10 -7.10 -63.54
CA TRP A 156 -49.87 -6.69 -64.20
C TRP A 156 -49.47 -5.25 -63.82
N LEU A 157 -50.42 -4.31 -63.82
CA LEU A 157 -50.19 -2.92 -63.40
C LEU A 157 -49.76 -2.84 -61.93
N GLN A 158 -50.33 -3.70 -61.07
CA GLN A 158 -49.94 -3.77 -59.65
C GLN A 158 -48.49 -4.24 -59.48
N LYS A 159 -48.09 -5.29 -60.22
CA LYS A 159 -46.71 -5.80 -60.22
C LYS A 159 -45.71 -4.76 -60.76
N VAL A 160 -46.05 -4.07 -61.86
CA VAL A 160 -45.26 -2.96 -62.41
C VAL A 160 -45.14 -1.82 -61.38
N ARG A 161 -46.23 -1.48 -60.69
CA ARG A 161 -46.24 -0.45 -59.65
C ARG A 161 -45.29 -0.78 -58.49
N GLU A 162 -45.23 -2.04 -58.06
CA GLU A 162 -44.32 -2.49 -57.00
C GLU A 162 -42.86 -2.34 -57.41
N HIS A 163 -42.49 -2.77 -58.63
CA HIS A 163 -41.14 -2.56 -59.15
C HIS A 163 -40.78 -1.07 -59.29
N VAL A 164 -41.72 -0.22 -59.72
CA VAL A 164 -41.54 1.24 -59.77
C VAL A 164 -41.38 1.85 -58.37
N ALA A 165 -42.07 1.32 -57.35
CA ALA A 165 -41.95 1.79 -55.97
C ALA A 165 -40.53 1.55 -55.41
N ILE A 166 -39.93 0.38 -55.69
CA ILE A 166 -38.55 0.05 -55.28
C ILE A 166 -37.52 0.99 -55.94
N LEU A 167 -37.82 1.51 -57.15
CA LEU A 167 -36.94 2.48 -57.83
C LEU A 167 -37.02 3.89 -57.24
N ARG A 168 -38.12 4.22 -56.57
CA ARG A 168 -38.35 5.53 -55.94
C ARG A 168 -37.85 5.60 -54.50
N ALA A 169 -37.74 4.46 -53.81
CA ALA A 169 -37.11 4.33 -52.50
C ALA A 169 -35.58 4.43 -52.60
#